data_AF-A0ABD4K3K9-F1
#
_entry.id   AF-A0ABD4K3K9-F1
#
_cell.length_a   1.000
_cell.length_b   1.000
_cell.length_c   1.000
_cell.angle_alpha   90.00
_cell.angle_beta   90.00
_cell.angle_gamma   90.00
#
_symmetry.space_group_name_H-M   'P 1'
#
loop_
_entity.id
_entity.type
_entity.pdbx_description
1 polymer ?
#
loop_
_entity_poly.entity_id
_entity_poly.type
_entity_poly.pdbx_seq_one_letter_code
_entity_poly.pdbx_strand_id
1 'polypeptide(L)'
;VKLSAEVCDLSEDMRSAMDKGARGVIALLSQALENGRENHCLTFCGEPLQQAQVLYALWLGANLQAKISRSFEPLENALAHVKNIIATPAV
;
A
#
# COMPACT_ATOMS: atom_id res chain seq x y z
N VAL A 1 -18.54 4.27 -6.69
CA VAL A 1 -17.17 4.83 -6.63
C VAL A 1 -17.07 6.19 -7.33
N LYS A 2 -18.16 6.71 -7.93
CA LYS A 2 -18.18 8.05 -8.54
C LYS A 2 -18.06 9.21 -7.54
N LEU A 3 -18.43 9.00 -6.27
CA LEU A 3 -18.47 10.08 -5.26
C LEU A 3 -17.11 10.51 -4.72
N SER A 4 -16.05 9.70 -4.82
CA SER A 4 -14.79 10.02 -4.13
C SER A 4 -13.86 10.94 -4.92
N ALA A 5 -13.99 10.99 -6.25
CA ALA A 5 -13.22 11.90 -7.09
C ALA A 5 -13.83 13.32 -7.10
N GLU A 6 -15.16 13.44 -7.16
CA GLU A 6 -15.85 14.75 -7.07
C GLU A 6 -15.65 15.43 -5.71
N VAL A 7 -15.66 14.68 -4.60
CA VAL A 7 -15.52 15.26 -3.25
C VAL A 7 -14.13 15.84 -3.00
N CYS A 8 -13.08 15.29 -3.63
CA CYS A 8 -11.72 15.85 -3.54
C CYS A 8 -11.54 17.13 -4.36
N ASP A 9 -12.30 17.31 -5.45
CA ASP A 9 -12.36 18.59 -6.19
C ASP A 9 -13.30 19.61 -5.52
N LEU A 10 -14.22 19.15 -4.67
CA LEU A 10 -15.21 19.99 -3.95
C LEU A 10 -14.72 20.52 -2.60
N SER A 11 -13.72 19.89 -1.96
CA SER A 11 -13.22 20.29 -0.65
C SER A 11 -11.72 20.00 -0.50
N GLU A 12 -10.93 21.07 -0.49
CA GLU A 12 -9.49 21.04 -0.22
C GLU A 12 -9.19 20.44 1.17
N ASP A 13 -10.06 20.68 2.15
CA ASP A 13 -9.95 20.10 3.50
C ASP A 13 -10.08 18.57 3.46
N MET A 14 -11.03 18.04 2.67
CA MET A 14 -11.21 16.60 2.52
C MET A 14 -10.02 15.97 1.79
N ARG A 15 -9.53 16.62 0.72
CA ARG A 15 -8.33 16.18 -0.01
C ARG A 15 -7.12 16.11 0.92
N SER A 16 -6.89 17.15 1.72
CA SER A 16 -5.80 17.25 2.70
C SER A 16 -5.92 16.18 3.80
N ALA A 17 -7.14 15.94 4.31
CA ALA A 17 -7.39 14.89 5.30
C ALA A 17 -7.10 13.48 4.74
N MET A 18 -7.54 13.20 3.51
CA MET A 18 -7.26 11.91 2.84
C MET A 18 -5.77 11.71 2.59
N ASP A 19 -5.09 12.74 2.10
CA ASP A 19 -3.64 12.73 1.84
C ASP A 19 -2.84 12.54 3.14
N LYS A 20 -3.24 13.20 4.23
CA LYS A 20 -2.66 12.98 5.57
C LYS A 20 -2.87 11.55 6.05
N GLY A 21 -4.06 10.98 5.85
CA GLY A 21 -4.35 9.58 6.17
C GLY A 21 -3.46 8.60 5.40
N ALA A 22 -3.35 8.80 4.08
CA ALA A 22 -2.49 7.99 3.22
C ALA A 22 -1.01 8.06 3.64
N ARG A 23 -0.49 9.26 3.91
CA ARG A 23 0.88 9.44 4.43
C ARG A 23 1.10 8.70 5.75
N GLY A 24 0.12 8.71 6.66
CA GLY A 24 0.20 7.99 7.92
C GLY A 24 0.36 6.48 7.73
N VAL A 25 -0.43 5.89 6.82
CA VAL A 25 -0.33 4.45 6.51
C VAL A 25 1.01 4.13 5.86
N ILE A 26 1.46 4.93 4.89
CA ILE A 26 2.75 4.75 4.23
C ILE A 26 3.90 4.82 5.24
N ALA A 27 3.86 5.78 6.17
CA ALA A 27 4.88 5.90 7.21
C ALA A 27 4.95 4.66 8.11
N LEU A 28 3.81 4.12 8.54
CA LEU A 28 3.76 2.90 9.34
C LEU A 28 4.31 1.69 8.57
N LEU A 29 3.96 1.54 7.29
CA LEU A 29 4.50 0.49 6.42
C LEU A 29 6.02 0.63 6.26
N SER A 30 6.50 1.86 6.03
CA SER A 30 7.94 2.14 5.90
C SER A 30 8.69 1.75 7.17
N GLN A 31 8.17 2.11 8.34
CA GLN A 31 8.79 1.75 9.62
C GLN A 31 8.80 0.23 9.84
N ALA A 32 7.71 -0.46 9.49
CA ALA A 32 7.65 -1.91 9.62
C ALA A 32 8.67 -2.61 8.70
N LEU A 33 8.85 -2.10 7.48
CA LEU A 33 9.84 -2.60 6.52
C LEU A 33 11.28 -2.36 7.01
N GLU A 34 11.58 -1.17 7.51
CA GLU A 34 12.89 -0.84 8.11
C GLU A 34 13.20 -1.77 9.27
N ASN A 35 12.29 -1.86 10.25
CA ASN A 35 12.46 -2.73 11.41
C ASN A 35 12.63 -4.19 11.00
N GLY A 36 11.87 -4.67 10.00
CA GLY A 36 11.98 -6.04 9.52
C GLY A 36 13.32 -6.33 8.86
N ARG A 37 13.92 -5.34 8.19
CA ARG A 37 15.25 -5.43 7.60
C ARG A 37 16.35 -5.39 8.67
N GLU A 38 16.26 -4.47 9.63
CA GLU A 38 17.21 -4.35 10.75
C GLU A 38 17.24 -5.63 11.61
N ASN A 39 16.08 -6.24 11.85
CA ASN A 39 15.97 -7.49 12.59
C ASN A 39 16.23 -8.75 11.74
N HIS A 40 16.69 -8.59 10.49
CA HIS A 40 16.93 -9.69 9.53
C HIS A 40 15.74 -10.66 9.38
N CYS A 41 14.52 -10.15 9.53
CA CYS A 41 13.29 -10.92 9.35
C CYS A 41 12.79 -10.86 7.91
N LEU A 42 13.10 -9.76 7.20
CA LEU A 42 12.64 -9.47 5.85
C LEU A 42 13.79 -8.99 4.95
N THR A 43 13.77 -9.38 3.69
CA THR A 43 14.60 -8.84 2.63
C THR A 43 13.73 -8.34 1.47
N PHE A 44 14.11 -7.19 0.91
CA PHE A 44 13.46 -6.57 -0.22
C PHE A 44 14.41 -5.55 -0.84
N CYS A 45 14.25 -5.29 -2.15
CA CYS A 45 15.08 -4.33 -2.88
C CYS A 45 14.61 -2.88 -2.65
N GLY A 46 15.57 -1.95 -2.58
CA GLY A 46 15.31 -0.51 -2.53
C GLY A 46 15.07 0.06 -1.13
N GLU A 47 14.63 1.32 -1.06
CA GLU A 47 14.42 2.03 0.19
C GLU A 47 13.06 1.66 0.84
N PRO A 48 12.95 1.55 2.17
CA PRO A 48 11.71 1.16 2.86
C PRO A 48 10.54 2.09 2.57
N LEU A 49 10.79 3.40 2.46
CA LEU A 49 9.75 4.38 2.13
C LEU A 49 9.22 4.19 0.71
N GLN A 50 10.12 3.98 -0.26
CA GLN A 50 9.73 3.75 -1.64
C GLN A 50 8.90 2.46 -1.75
N GLN A 51 9.33 1.40 -1.05
CA GLN A 51 8.61 0.15 -1.04
C GLN A 51 7.23 0.28 -0.37
N ALA A 52 7.13 1.01 0.74
CA ALA A 52 5.86 1.30 1.40
C ALA A 52 4.86 2.03 0.48
N GLN A 53 5.34 3.00 -0.31
CA GLN A 53 4.52 3.71 -1.29
C GLN A 53 3.98 2.76 -2.38
N VAL A 54 4.84 1.87 -2.90
CA VAL A 54 4.46 0.87 -3.90
C VAL A 54 3.40 -0.10 -3.33
N LEU A 55 3.61 -0.60 -2.11
CA LEU A 55 2.66 -1.49 -1.43
C LEU A 55 1.30 -0.82 -1.23
N TYR A 56 1.29 0.43 -0.79
CA TYR A 56 0.06 1.20 -0.60
C TYR A 56 -0.70 1.40 -1.92
N ALA A 57 0.01 1.79 -2.99
CA ALA A 57 -0.59 1.97 -4.31
C ALA A 57 -1.14 0.66 -4.89
N LEU A 58 -0.40 -0.44 -4.75
CA LEU A 58 -0.83 -1.78 -5.17
C LEU A 58 -2.13 -2.18 -4.46
N TRP A 59 -2.20 -1.99 -3.15
CA TRP A 59 -3.36 -2.36 -2.35
C TRP A 59 -4.55 -1.44 -2.64
N LEU A 60 -4.33 -0.14 -2.90
CA LEU A 60 -5.40 0.75 -3.33
C LEU A 60 -6.00 0.32 -4.69
N GLY A 61 -5.13 0.01 -5.67
CA GLY A 61 -5.53 -0.46 -7.00
C GLY A 61 -6.29 -1.79 -6.96
N ALA A 62 -5.80 -2.74 -6.15
CA ALA A 62 -6.45 -4.04 -5.99
C ALA A 62 -7.84 -3.91 -5.34
N ASN A 63 -8.00 -3.08 -4.29
CA ASN A 63 -9.32 -2.77 -3.71
C ASN A 63 -10.31 -2.21 -4.74
N LEU A 64 -9.83 -1.30 -5.59
CA LEU A 64 -10.65 -0.71 -6.64
C LEU A 64 -11.08 -1.78 -7.67
N GLN A 65 -10.15 -2.60 -8.14
CA GLN A 65 -10.44 -3.68 -9.08
C GLN A 65 -11.37 -4.74 -8.48
N ALA A 66 -11.18 -5.11 -7.22
CA ALA A 66 -12.05 -6.05 -6.51
C ALA A 66 -13.49 -5.52 -6.42
N LYS A 67 -13.65 -4.21 -6.16
CA LYS A 67 -14.96 -3.56 -6.12
C LYS A 67 -15.64 -3.49 -7.49
N ILE A 68 -14.86 -3.29 -8.57
CA ILE A 68 -15.37 -3.24 -9.94
C ILE A 68 -15.79 -4.64 -10.41
N SER A 69 -14.92 -5.63 -10.21
CA SER A 69 -15.14 -7.02 -10.63
C SER A 69 -16.07 -7.81 -9.72
N ARG A 70 -16.34 -7.32 -8.50
CA ARG A 70 -17.02 -8.04 -7.42
C ARG A 70 -16.35 -9.38 -7.09
N SER A 71 -15.02 -9.43 -7.20
CA SER A 71 -14.18 -10.58 -6.92
C SER A 71 -13.06 -10.21 -5.95
N PHE A 72 -12.62 -11.16 -5.13
CA PHE A 72 -11.45 -10.98 -4.25
C PHE A 72 -10.13 -11.31 -4.94
N GLU A 73 -10.18 -11.89 -6.15
CA GLU A 73 -9.01 -12.30 -6.92
C GLU A 73 -7.94 -11.20 -7.09
N PRO A 74 -8.28 -9.91 -7.35
CA PRO A 74 -7.25 -8.86 -7.41
C PRO A 74 -6.48 -8.68 -6.09
N LEU A 75 -7.12 -8.96 -4.95
CA LEU A 75 -6.52 -8.82 -3.62
C LEU A 75 -5.61 -10.00 -3.33
N GLU A 76 -6.04 -11.21 -3.70
CA GLU A 76 -5.24 -12.42 -3.59
C GLU A 76 -3.98 -12.31 -4.44
N ASN A 77 -4.11 -11.80 -5.67
CA ASN A 77 -2.98 -11.55 -6.56
C ASN A 77 -2.02 -10.50 -6.01
N ALA A 78 -2.55 -9.40 -5.47
CA ALA A 78 -1.72 -8.39 -4.80
C ALA A 78 -0.97 -8.99 -3.61
N LEU A 79 -1.63 -9.77 -2.76
CA LEU A 79 -1.00 -10.42 -1.61
C LEU A 79 0.08 -11.42 -2.04
N ALA A 80 -0.19 -12.24 -3.05
CA ALA A 80 0.79 -13.17 -3.61
C ALA A 80 2.02 -12.44 -4.16
N HIS A 81 1.82 -11.31 -4.82
CA HIS A 81 2.91 -10.48 -5.31
C HIS A 81 3.75 -9.88 -4.18
N VAL A 82 3.11 -9.36 -3.12
CA VAL A 82 3.80 -8.83 -1.93
C VAL A 82 4.68 -9.89 -1.27
N LYS A 83 4.19 -11.14 -1.14
CA LYS A 83 4.98 -12.26 -0.60
C LYS A 83 6.24 -12.59 -1.40
N ASN A 84 6.23 -12.35 -2.71
CA ASN A 84 7.40 -12.55 -3.56
C ASN A 84 8.40 -11.40 -3.47
N ILE A 85 7.91 -10.17 -3.28
CA ILE A 85 8.75 -8.96 -3.20
C ILE A 85 9.38 -8.83 -1.81
N ILE A 86 8.62 -9.13 -0.76
CA ILE A 86 9.08 -9.12 0.63
C ILE A 86 9.35 -10.56 1.03
N ALA A 87 10.59 -10.98 0.85
CA ALA A 87 11.01 -12.35 1.13
C ALA A 87 11.57 -12.47 2.55
N THR A 88 11.52 -13.68 3.12
CA THR A 88 12.36 -14.04 4.26
C THR A 88 13.82 -14.15 3.78
N PRO A 89 14.80 -13.60 4.51
CA PRO A 89 16.21 -13.75 4.14
C PRO A 89 16.59 -15.23 3.97
N ALA A 90 17.36 -15.53 2.92
CA ALA A 90 18.00 -16.84 2.81
C ALA A 90 19.04 -16.94 3.94
N VAL A 91 18.92 -17.99 4.76
CA VAL A 91 19.79 -18.32 5.89
C VAL A 91 21.26 -18.32 5.48
#